data_AF-A0AAW1P3E1-F1
#
_entry.id   AF-A0AAW1P3E1-F1
#
_cell.length_a   1.000
_cell.length_b   1.000
_cell.length_c   1.000
_cell.angle_alpha   90.00
_cell.angle_beta   90.00
_cell.angle_gamma   90.00
#
_symmetry.space_group_name_H-M   'P 1'
#
loop_
_entity.id
_entity.type
_entity.pdbx_description
1 polymer ?
#
loop_
_entity_poly.entity_id
_entity_poly.type
_entity_poly.pdbx_seq_one_letter_code
_entity_poly.pdbx_strand_id
1 'polypeptide(L)'
;MICSSSFEAEAEAEAQLQQTPLTTTGDDGQEVPLFLNFHRDNSQNDINRASFNSDVYFEHLHSRGLGRLLLSAAVLPSTQTLLHQNSKKLPDGIVCVADQQAAGKGRGGNQWTSPLGCLMFTFNKVVKISGDRLPFLQYVMSLAIVQAVQQLAASLLQGSNLDVRIKWPNDIYAAEHAKAQQLPKPATVQREVLLANILTIFEQLLSTLAVEGFGPLRQSYLDAWLHSGQQVTLVEGEGQAASEVQLTVRGITSTGYLLAVDAAGRSFELHPDGNSLDFFKGLVRRKLPP
;
A
#
# COMPACT_ATOMS: atom_id res chain seq x y z
N MET A 1 -25.98 14.77 1.08
CA MET A 1 -25.82 15.81 0.04
C MET A 1 -24.46 15.57 -0.61
N ILE A 2 -24.43 14.86 -1.74
CA ILE A 2 -23.18 14.58 -2.46
C ILE A 2 -22.72 15.89 -3.09
N CYS A 3 -21.46 16.26 -2.91
CA CYS A 3 -20.92 17.56 -3.31
C CYS A 3 -20.93 17.66 -4.85
N SER A 4 -21.73 18.56 -5.42
CA SER A 4 -21.83 18.78 -6.87
C SER A 4 -20.48 19.05 -7.54
N SER A 5 -19.52 19.61 -6.79
CA SER A 5 -18.18 19.92 -7.27
C SER A 5 -17.29 18.70 -7.59
N SER A 6 -17.51 17.54 -6.96
CA SER A 6 -16.72 16.33 -7.30
C SER A 6 -17.19 15.69 -8.60
N PHE A 7 -18.48 15.83 -8.92
CA PHE A 7 -19.07 15.27 -10.13
C PHE A 7 -18.69 16.01 -11.41
N GLU A 8 -18.53 17.32 -11.34
CA GLU A 8 -18.05 18.14 -12.47
C GLU A 8 -16.58 17.85 -12.78
N ALA A 9 -15.74 17.73 -11.74
CA ALA A 9 -14.33 17.38 -11.89
C ALA A 9 -14.09 16.00 -12.51
N GLU A 10 -14.94 15.01 -12.18
CA GLU A 10 -14.89 13.67 -12.80
C GLU A 10 -15.21 13.71 -14.30
N ALA A 11 -16.26 14.44 -14.70
CA ALA A 11 -16.68 14.54 -16.08
C ALA A 11 -15.67 15.30 -16.96
N GLU A 12 -15.02 16.33 -16.40
CA GLU A 12 -13.94 17.05 -17.07
C GLU A 12 -12.70 16.16 -17.28
N ALA A 13 -12.32 15.40 -16.24
CA ALA A 13 -11.23 14.43 -16.30
C ALA A 13 -11.49 13.32 -17.32
N GLU A 14 -12.74 12.84 -17.41
CA GLU A 14 -13.18 11.87 -18.41
C GLU A 14 -12.97 12.38 -19.84
N ALA A 15 -13.49 13.56 -20.15
CA ALA A 15 -13.38 14.15 -21.48
C ALA A 15 -11.90 14.35 -21.88
N GLN A 16 -11.04 14.71 -20.91
CA GLN A 16 -9.62 14.89 -21.13
C GLN A 16 -8.90 13.56 -21.45
N LEU A 17 -9.23 12.48 -20.73
CA LEU A 17 -8.59 11.17 -20.91
C LEU A 17 -9.09 10.45 -22.17
N GLN A 18 -10.36 10.62 -22.55
CA GLN A 18 -10.90 10.05 -23.80
C GLN A 18 -10.24 10.68 -25.05
N GLN A 19 -9.76 11.91 -24.96
CA GLN A 19 -9.09 12.62 -26.07
C GLN A 19 -7.58 12.42 -26.11
N THR A 20 -6.97 11.86 -25.07
CA THR A 20 -5.52 11.76 -24.93
C THR A 20 -5.10 10.29 -24.87
N PRO A 21 -4.37 9.76 -25.86
CA PRO A 21 -3.83 8.41 -25.78
C PRO A 21 -2.93 8.29 -24.56
N LEU A 22 -3.35 7.44 -23.61
CA LEU A 22 -2.48 6.98 -22.54
C LEU A 22 -1.59 5.91 -23.12
N THR A 23 -0.28 6.15 -23.09
CA THR A 23 0.67 5.20 -23.66
C THR A 23 1.48 4.55 -22.56
N THR A 24 1.69 3.25 -22.73
CA THR A 24 2.80 2.51 -22.15
C THR A 24 3.21 1.47 -23.17
N THR A 25 4.51 1.28 -23.32
CA THR A 25 5.07 0.27 -24.22
C THR A 25 5.34 -0.99 -23.43
N GLY A 26 4.84 -2.12 -23.91
CA GLY A 26 5.25 -3.45 -23.47
C GLY A 26 6.77 -3.64 -23.58
N ASP A 27 7.29 -4.68 -22.92
CA ASP A 27 8.71 -5.05 -23.05
C ASP A 27 9.09 -5.44 -24.49
N ASP A 28 8.09 -5.80 -25.31
CA ASP A 28 8.17 -6.08 -26.75
C ASP A 28 7.98 -4.83 -27.64
N GLY A 29 7.80 -3.65 -27.03
CA GLY A 29 7.58 -2.38 -27.71
C GLY A 29 6.15 -2.18 -28.24
N GLN A 30 5.21 -3.09 -27.99
CA GLN A 30 3.82 -2.93 -28.42
C GLN A 30 3.02 -2.03 -27.46
N GLU A 31 2.04 -1.31 -28.01
CA GLU A 31 1.09 -0.55 -27.18
C GLU A 31 0.16 -1.51 -26.43
N VAL A 32 -0.02 -1.26 -25.14
CA VAL A 32 -0.92 -2.04 -24.30
C VAL A 32 -2.32 -1.42 -24.30
N PRO A 33 -3.39 -2.19 -24.56
CA PRO A 33 -4.75 -1.68 -24.45
C PRO A 33 -5.09 -1.31 -23.01
N LEU A 34 -5.59 -0.09 -22.81
CA LEU A 34 -6.03 0.43 -21.51
C LEU A 34 -7.55 0.61 -21.53
N PHE A 35 -8.21 0.07 -20.52
CA PHE A 35 -9.64 0.25 -20.32
C PHE A 35 -9.86 1.30 -19.24
N LEU A 36 -10.47 2.42 -19.63
CA LEU A 36 -10.87 3.47 -18.71
C LEU A 36 -12.31 3.18 -18.25
N ASN A 37 -12.48 2.98 -16.95
CA ASN A 37 -13.77 2.72 -16.33
C ASN A 37 -14.13 3.84 -15.36
N PHE A 38 -15.42 4.14 -15.29
CA PHE A 38 -15.98 5.19 -14.45
C PHE A 38 -17.03 4.61 -13.52
N HIS A 39 -17.16 5.21 -12.34
CA HIS A 39 -18.17 4.80 -11.36
C HIS A 39 -19.62 4.86 -11.89
N ARG A 40 -19.88 5.58 -12.99
CA ARG A 40 -21.23 5.76 -13.56
C ARG A 40 -21.57 4.75 -14.67
N ASP A 41 -20.58 4.10 -15.27
CA ASP A 41 -20.80 3.14 -16.34
C ASP A 41 -21.19 1.78 -15.76
N ASN A 42 -22.50 1.56 -15.63
CA ASN A 42 -23.08 0.25 -15.32
C ASN A 42 -23.44 -0.54 -16.60
N SER A 43 -22.88 -0.19 -17.75
CA SER A 43 -23.21 -0.83 -19.03
C SER A 43 -22.19 -1.92 -19.38
N GLN A 44 -22.66 -3.16 -19.27
CA GLN A 44 -22.14 -4.42 -19.83
C GLN A 44 -20.81 -4.31 -20.59
N ASN A 45 -19.69 -4.44 -19.88
CA ASN A 45 -18.44 -4.89 -20.48
C ASN A 45 -18.34 -6.41 -20.34
N ASP A 46 -17.87 -7.07 -21.40
CA ASP A 46 -17.72 -8.53 -21.50
C ASP A 46 -17.02 -9.09 -20.25
N ILE A 47 -17.78 -9.82 -19.43
CA ILE A 47 -17.32 -10.43 -18.20
C ILE A 47 -16.37 -11.58 -18.57
N ASN A 48 -15.11 -11.26 -18.83
CA ASN A 48 -14.07 -12.24 -18.70
C ASN A 48 -13.85 -12.46 -17.19
N ARG A 49 -14.37 -13.55 -16.64
CA ARG A 49 -14.32 -13.86 -15.19
C ARG A 49 -12.89 -13.90 -14.60
N ALA A 50 -11.85 -13.86 -15.43
CA ALA A 50 -10.44 -13.83 -15.03
C ALA A 50 -9.87 -12.42 -14.80
N SER A 51 -10.56 -11.36 -15.24
CA SER A 51 -10.09 -9.97 -15.13
C SER A 51 -10.75 -9.18 -14.00
N PHE A 52 -10.11 -8.08 -13.59
CA PHE A 52 -10.64 -7.18 -12.55
C PHE A 52 -12.04 -6.66 -12.90
N ASN A 53 -13.01 -6.83 -12.00
CA ASN A 53 -14.40 -6.41 -12.21
C ASN A 53 -14.66 -4.98 -11.68
N SER A 54 -14.77 -4.01 -12.60
CA SER A 54 -15.01 -2.60 -12.26
C SER A 54 -16.34 -2.36 -11.54
N ASP A 55 -17.40 -3.10 -11.89
CA ASP A 55 -18.75 -2.90 -11.35
C ASP A 55 -18.77 -3.26 -9.86
N VAL A 56 -18.20 -4.42 -9.51
CA VAL A 56 -18.04 -4.85 -8.12
C VAL A 56 -17.18 -3.86 -7.34
N TYR A 57 -16.11 -3.36 -7.95
CA TYR A 57 -15.23 -2.37 -7.33
C TYR A 57 -15.99 -1.08 -7.00
N PHE A 58 -16.73 -0.52 -7.95
CA PHE A 58 -17.48 0.72 -7.75
C PHE A 58 -18.67 0.56 -6.81
N GLU A 59 -19.32 -0.60 -6.77
CA GLU A 59 -20.39 -0.92 -5.80
C GLU A 59 -19.89 -0.80 -4.35
N HIS A 60 -18.63 -1.18 -4.10
CA HIS A 60 -18.02 -1.21 -2.76
C HIS A 60 -17.17 0.04 -2.45
N LEU A 61 -16.97 0.94 -3.42
CA LEU A 61 -16.14 2.13 -3.23
C LEU A 61 -16.94 3.23 -2.52
N HIS A 62 -16.45 3.68 -1.37
CA HIS A 62 -17.12 4.73 -0.57
C HIS A 62 -16.25 5.98 -0.36
N SER A 63 -15.07 6.03 -0.97
CA SER A 63 -14.26 7.24 -1.05
C SER A 63 -14.95 8.34 -1.89
N ARG A 64 -14.58 9.59 -1.61
CA ARG A 64 -15.16 10.78 -2.25
C ARG A 64 -14.30 11.34 -3.36
N GLY A 65 -12.98 11.15 -3.32
CA GLY A 65 -12.06 11.74 -4.30
C GLY A 65 -10.87 10.86 -4.66
N LEU A 66 -10.82 9.60 -4.21
CA LEU A 66 -9.78 8.64 -4.56
C LEU A 66 -10.41 7.39 -5.19
N GLY A 67 -9.93 6.97 -6.36
CA GLY A 67 -10.34 5.73 -7.01
C GLY A 67 -11.67 5.77 -7.75
N ARG A 68 -12.28 6.96 -7.90
CA ARG A 68 -13.53 7.13 -8.66
C ARG A 68 -13.30 7.10 -10.19
N LEU A 69 -12.04 7.18 -10.60
CA LEU A 69 -11.56 6.96 -11.96
C LEU A 69 -10.61 5.76 -11.93
N LEU A 70 -10.87 4.75 -12.78
CA LEU A 70 -10.14 3.50 -12.78
C LEU A 70 -9.59 3.19 -14.18
N LEU A 71 -8.26 3.06 -14.28
CA LEU A 71 -7.59 2.44 -15.41
C LEU A 71 -7.41 0.95 -15.10
N SER A 72 -7.84 0.08 -16.00
CA SER A 72 -7.64 -1.36 -15.88
C SER A 72 -7.02 -1.92 -17.16
N ALA A 73 -6.19 -2.95 -17.00
CA ALA A 73 -5.63 -3.69 -18.11
C ALA A 73 -5.32 -5.12 -17.68
N ALA A 74 -5.45 -6.08 -18.59
CA ALA A 74 -5.12 -7.47 -18.30
C ALA A 74 -3.63 -7.65 -17.99
N VAL A 75 -2.75 -7.01 -18.78
CA VAL A 75 -1.30 -7.08 -18.59
C VAL A 75 -0.72 -5.69 -18.77
N LEU A 76 0.15 -5.26 -17.86
CA LEU A 76 0.97 -4.05 -18.01
C LEU A 76 2.44 -4.36 -17.72
N PRO A 77 3.42 -3.58 -18.20
CA PRO A 77 4.78 -3.65 -17.65
C PRO A 77 4.75 -3.34 -16.15
N SER A 78 4.16 -2.21 -15.78
CA SER A 78 3.99 -1.81 -14.37
C SER A 78 2.93 -0.69 -14.25
N THR A 79 1.98 -0.84 -13.34
CA THR A 79 0.97 0.19 -12.99
C THR A 79 1.66 1.48 -12.55
N GLN A 80 2.73 1.36 -11.76
CA GLN A 80 3.54 2.47 -11.29
C GLN A 80 4.23 3.23 -12.44
N THR A 81 4.75 2.50 -13.43
CA THR A 81 5.43 3.11 -14.58
C THR A 81 4.44 3.86 -15.46
N LEU A 82 3.28 3.25 -15.74
CA LEU A 82 2.19 3.88 -16.50
C LEU A 82 1.77 5.21 -15.86
N LEU A 83 1.47 5.21 -14.56
CA LEU A 83 1.05 6.41 -13.85
C LEU A 83 2.14 7.48 -13.79
N HIS A 84 3.39 7.07 -13.59
CA HIS A 84 4.51 8.02 -13.53
C HIS A 84 4.74 8.73 -14.87
N GLN A 85 4.78 7.97 -15.97
CA GLN A 85 4.99 8.51 -17.33
C GLN A 85 3.87 9.45 -17.77
N ASN A 86 2.65 9.23 -17.28
CA ASN A 86 1.47 10.01 -17.65
C ASN A 86 1.03 11.02 -16.56
N SER A 87 1.78 11.15 -15.47
CA SER A 87 1.38 11.91 -14.26
C SER A 87 0.85 13.33 -14.51
N LYS A 88 1.38 14.04 -15.52
CA LYS A 88 0.93 15.40 -15.87
C LYS A 88 -0.44 15.47 -16.55
N LYS A 89 -0.88 14.35 -17.15
CA LYS A 89 -2.13 14.23 -17.90
C LYS A 89 -3.24 13.57 -17.07
N LEU A 90 -2.85 12.90 -15.98
CA LEU A 90 -3.75 12.11 -15.18
C LEU A 90 -4.44 12.98 -14.12
N PRO A 91 -5.77 12.86 -13.98
CA PRO A 91 -6.53 13.58 -12.97
C PRO A 91 -6.13 13.14 -11.55
N ASP A 92 -6.39 13.98 -10.56
CA ASP A 92 -6.17 13.64 -9.17
C ASP A 92 -7.04 12.45 -8.74
N GLY A 93 -6.47 11.52 -7.98
CA GLY A 93 -7.21 10.39 -7.43
C GLY A 93 -7.48 9.25 -8.40
N ILE A 94 -6.86 9.22 -9.60
CA ILE A 94 -6.98 8.07 -10.50
C ILE A 94 -6.27 6.84 -9.92
N VAL A 95 -6.88 5.68 -10.09
CA VAL A 95 -6.30 4.38 -9.75
C VAL A 95 -6.04 3.61 -11.03
N CYS A 96 -4.91 2.93 -11.10
CA CYS A 96 -4.63 1.94 -12.13
C CYS A 96 -4.47 0.57 -11.48
N VAL A 97 -5.14 -0.43 -12.06
CA VAL A 97 -5.04 -1.83 -11.71
C VAL A 97 -4.59 -2.65 -12.94
N ALA A 98 -3.81 -3.70 -12.69
CA ALA A 98 -3.46 -4.69 -13.70
C ALA A 98 -3.76 -6.09 -13.20
N ASP A 99 -4.20 -7.02 -14.05
CA ASP A 99 -4.31 -8.43 -13.65
C ASP A 99 -2.94 -9.11 -13.52
N GLN A 100 -1.98 -8.67 -14.35
CA GLN A 100 -0.60 -9.11 -14.32
C GLN A 100 0.36 -7.96 -14.65
N GLN A 101 1.53 -7.95 -13.99
CA GLN A 101 2.65 -7.08 -14.36
C GLN A 101 3.81 -7.89 -14.92
N ALA A 102 4.29 -7.53 -16.12
CA ALA A 102 5.45 -8.19 -16.75
C ALA A 102 6.79 -7.69 -16.16
N ALA A 103 6.84 -6.42 -15.75
CA ALA A 103 8.03 -5.73 -15.25
C ALA A 103 7.76 -5.01 -13.92
N GLY A 104 7.11 -5.72 -12.98
CA GLY A 104 6.80 -5.21 -11.65
C GLY A 104 8.07 -4.74 -10.90
N LYS A 105 7.98 -3.59 -10.22
CA LYS A 105 9.12 -2.94 -9.55
C LYS A 105 8.96 -2.95 -8.03
N GLY A 106 9.95 -3.49 -7.34
CA GLY A 106 10.10 -3.42 -5.89
C GLY A 106 11.10 -2.35 -5.45
N ARG A 107 11.30 -2.22 -4.13
CA ARG A 107 12.29 -1.29 -3.55
C ARG A 107 13.73 -1.74 -3.86
N GLY A 108 14.64 -0.78 -3.95
CA GLY A 108 16.09 -1.06 -4.10
C GLY A 108 16.46 -1.74 -5.43
N GLY A 109 15.62 -1.62 -6.46
CA GLY A 109 15.84 -2.27 -7.76
C GLY A 109 15.37 -3.73 -7.83
N ASN A 110 14.77 -4.27 -6.77
CA ASN A 110 14.23 -5.62 -6.76
C ASN A 110 13.07 -5.77 -7.77
N GLN A 111 12.95 -6.96 -8.37
CA GLN A 111 11.78 -7.30 -9.18
C GLN A 111 10.59 -7.66 -8.28
N TRP A 112 9.40 -7.18 -8.65
CA TRP A 112 8.16 -7.56 -7.98
C TRP A 112 7.40 -8.57 -8.85
N THR A 113 7.24 -9.80 -8.36
CA THR A 113 6.54 -10.86 -9.08
C THR A 113 5.03 -10.69 -8.92
N SER A 114 4.29 -10.77 -10.03
CA SER A 114 2.87 -10.42 -10.10
C SER A 114 2.06 -11.50 -10.83
N PRO A 115 1.89 -12.70 -10.26
CA PRO A 115 1.06 -13.75 -10.86
C PRO A 115 -0.43 -13.36 -10.86
N LEU A 116 -1.22 -14.02 -11.72
CA LEU A 116 -2.67 -13.86 -11.75
C LEU A 116 -3.29 -14.09 -10.36
N GLY A 117 -4.26 -13.24 -10.00
CA GLY A 117 -4.94 -13.28 -8.70
C GLY A 117 -4.28 -12.43 -7.62
N CYS A 118 -3.09 -11.86 -7.84
CA CYS A 118 -2.60 -10.77 -6.99
C CYS A 118 -3.49 -9.53 -7.13
N LEU A 119 -3.41 -8.59 -6.17
CA LEU A 119 -3.95 -7.24 -6.31
C LEU A 119 -2.78 -6.26 -6.55
N MET A 120 -2.63 -5.79 -7.79
CA MET A 120 -1.59 -4.83 -8.19
C MET A 120 -2.26 -3.54 -8.58
N PHE A 121 -1.98 -2.47 -7.83
CA PHE A 121 -2.53 -1.18 -8.13
C PHE A 121 -1.55 -0.06 -7.83
N THR A 122 -1.78 1.08 -8.46
CA THR A 122 -1.11 2.34 -8.15
C THR A 122 -2.14 3.44 -8.26
N PHE A 123 -2.05 4.46 -7.43
CA PHE A 123 -2.88 5.65 -7.56
C PHE A 123 -2.03 6.91 -7.47
N ASN A 124 -2.52 8.01 -8.03
CA ASN A 124 -1.99 9.33 -7.75
C ASN A 124 -2.92 10.06 -6.78
N LYS A 125 -2.35 10.84 -5.86
CA LYS A 125 -3.13 11.74 -5.03
C LYS A 125 -2.33 12.99 -4.71
N VAL A 126 -2.90 14.14 -5.01
CA VAL A 126 -2.41 15.45 -4.60
C VAL A 126 -2.84 15.65 -3.15
N VAL A 127 -1.87 15.59 -2.24
CA VAL A 127 -2.12 15.74 -0.81
C VAL A 127 -1.51 17.06 -0.34
N LYS A 128 -2.33 17.88 0.33
CA LYS A 128 -1.87 19.10 1.01
C LYS A 128 -1.51 18.76 2.45
N ILE A 129 -0.27 18.35 2.68
CA ILE A 129 0.28 18.10 4.01
C ILE A 129 1.62 18.79 4.20
N SER A 130 1.94 19.09 5.46
CA SER A 130 3.26 19.58 5.84
C SER A 130 4.33 18.52 5.61
N GLY A 131 5.54 18.95 5.24
CA GLY A 131 6.64 18.05 4.82
C GLY A 131 7.09 17.07 5.91
N ASP A 132 6.99 17.47 7.18
CA ASP A 132 7.25 16.62 8.35
C ASP A 132 6.28 15.43 8.46
N ARG A 133 5.14 15.48 7.77
CA ARG A 133 4.14 14.39 7.77
C ARG A 133 4.32 13.39 6.64
N LEU A 134 5.14 13.70 5.63
CA LEU A 134 5.36 12.84 4.46
C LEU A 134 5.81 11.41 4.83
N PRO A 135 6.71 11.19 5.80
CA PRO A 135 7.13 9.83 6.17
C PRO A 135 5.99 8.94 6.66
N PHE A 136 4.89 9.53 7.17
CA PHE A 136 3.76 8.80 7.72
C PHE A 136 2.74 8.36 6.66
N LEU A 137 2.85 8.82 5.40
CA LEU A 137 1.94 8.39 4.32
C LEU A 137 2.00 6.87 4.11
N GLN A 138 3.20 6.27 4.16
CA GLN A 138 3.35 4.82 4.05
C GLN A 138 2.74 4.08 5.26
N TYR A 139 2.69 4.69 6.44
CA TYR A 139 2.09 4.08 7.63
C TYR A 139 0.57 4.10 7.54
N VAL A 140 0.02 5.21 7.07
CA VAL A 140 -1.41 5.32 6.76
C VAL A 140 -1.83 4.29 5.71
N MET A 141 -1.03 4.11 4.64
CA MET A 141 -1.29 3.09 3.64
C MET A 141 -1.21 1.67 4.22
N SER A 142 -0.17 1.37 5.00
CA SER A 142 0.00 0.04 5.62
C SER A 142 -1.16 -0.28 6.57
N LEU A 143 -1.56 0.70 7.39
CA LEU A 143 -2.69 0.56 8.31
C LEU A 143 -4.01 0.37 7.56
N ALA A 144 -4.24 1.10 6.46
CA ALA A 144 -5.43 0.93 5.64
C ALA A 144 -5.53 -0.48 5.04
N ILE A 145 -4.41 -1.04 4.56
CA ILE A 145 -4.38 -2.40 4.03
C ILE A 145 -4.68 -3.42 5.13
N VAL A 146 -4.06 -3.31 6.30
CA VAL A 146 -4.33 -4.22 7.43
C VAL A 146 -5.80 -4.17 7.83
N GLN A 147 -6.37 -2.98 7.99
CA GLN A 147 -7.78 -2.83 8.36
C GLN A 147 -8.71 -3.42 7.28
N ALA A 148 -8.44 -3.17 6.00
CA ALA A 148 -9.26 -3.69 4.90
C ALA A 148 -9.23 -5.23 4.85
N VAL A 149 -8.04 -5.84 5.02
CA VAL A 149 -7.89 -7.29 5.03
C VAL A 149 -8.57 -7.89 6.25
N GLN A 150 -8.44 -7.29 7.43
CA GLN A 150 -9.12 -7.75 8.64
C GLN A 150 -10.65 -7.67 8.53
N GLN A 151 -11.19 -6.58 7.96
CA GLN A 151 -12.63 -6.44 7.72
C GLN A 151 -13.15 -7.52 6.76
N LEU A 152 -12.41 -7.80 5.68
CA LEU A 152 -12.77 -8.83 4.73
C LEU A 152 -12.62 -10.24 5.32
N ALA A 153 -11.57 -10.48 6.11
CA ALA A 153 -11.39 -11.76 6.79
C ALA A 153 -12.53 -12.02 7.80
N ALA A 154 -12.95 -11.01 8.55
CA ALA A 154 -14.05 -11.14 9.50
C ALA A 154 -15.37 -11.56 8.83
N SER A 155 -15.65 -11.05 7.62
CA SER A 155 -16.86 -11.44 6.86
C SER A 155 -16.75 -12.82 6.23
N LEU A 156 -15.55 -13.24 5.81
CA LEU A 156 -15.33 -14.51 5.12
C LEU A 156 -15.12 -15.70 6.07
N LEU A 157 -14.52 -15.48 7.24
CA LEU A 157 -14.03 -16.55 8.11
C LEU A 157 -14.90 -16.83 9.35
N GLN A 158 -16.16 -16.37 9.34
CA GLN A 158 -17.16 -16.65 10.38
C GLN A 158 -16.65 -16.41 11.82
N GLY A 159 -15.88 -15.33 12.03
CA GLY A 159 -15.31 -14.96 13.32
C GLY A 159 -13.90 -15.48 13.60
N SER A 160 -13.28 -16.25 12.70
CA SER A 160 -11.84 -16.51 12.79
C SER A 160 -11.06 -15.26 12.41
N ASN A 161 -10.08 -14.88 13.23
CA ASN A 161 -9.26 -13.70 12.97
C ASN A 161 -8.01 -14.09 12.16
N LEU A 162 -7.76 -13.39 11.05
CA LEU A 162 -6.51 -13.50 10.32
C LEU A 162 -5.50 -12.54 10.95
N ASP A 163 -4.42 -13.06 11.51
CA ASP A 163 -3.38 -12.24 12.14
C ASP A 163 -2.49 -11.60 11.06
N VAL A 164 -2.95 -10.45 10.55
CA VAL A 164 -2.22 -9.63 9.58
C VAL A 164 -1.53 -8.50 10.31
N ARG A 165 -0.23 -8.36 10.07
CA ARG A 165 0.64 -7.44 10.78
C ARG A 165 1.57 -6.65 9.86
N ILE A 166 1.93 -5.46 10.30
CA ILE A 166 2.87 -4.58 9.60
C ILE A 166 4.29 -4.95 10.03
N LYS A 167 5.12 -5.32 9.05
CA LYS A 167 6.57 -5.32 9.19
C LYS A 167 7.11 -4.00 8.64
N TRP A 168 7.62 -3.18 9.55
CA TRP A 168 8.20 -1.89 9.22
C TRP A 168 9.36 -2.05 8.21
N PRO A 169 9.50 -1.15 7.22
CA PRO A 169 8.72 0.08 7.04
C PRO A 169 7.48 -0.04 6.15
N ASN A 170 7.34 -1.10 5.35
CA ASN A 170 6.36 -1.14 4.25
C ASN A 170 5.83 -2.53 3.89
N ASP A 171 6.16 -3.56 4.65
CA ASP A 171 5.73 -4.92 4.34
C ASP A 171 4.55 -5.33 5.23
N ILE A 172 3.68 -6.20 4.73
CA ILE A 172 2.54 -6.75 5.47
C ILE A 172 2.67 -8.27 5.46
N TYR A 173 2.57 -8.86 6.64
CA TYR A 173 2.73 -10.29 6.88
C TYR A 173 1.42 -10.82 7.44
N ALA A 174 0.99 -12.00 6.98
CA ALA A 174 0.01 -12.79 7.70
C ALA A 174 0.76 -13.87 8.48
N ALA A 175 0.48 -14.03 9.76
CA ALA A 175 1.02 -15.16 10.51
C ALA A 175 0.46 -16.46 9.93
N GLU A 176 1.32 -17.47 9.76
CA GLU A 176 0.83 -18.82 9.53
C GLU A 176 0.05 -19.25 10.78
N HIS A 177 -1.22 -19.61 10.61
CA HIS A 177 -1.97 -20.26 11.69
C HIS A 177 -1.21 -21.54 12.07
N ALA A 178 -0.55 -21.51 13.23
CA ALA A 178 0.13 -22.66 13.79
C ALA A 178 -0.88 -23.80 13.93
N LYS A 179 -0.67 -24.85 13.14
CA LYS A 179 -1.48 -26.06 12.98
C LYS A 179 -2.75 -25.84 12.15
N ALA A 180 -2.70 -26.38 10.93
CA ALA A 180 -3.82 -26.81 10.13
C ALA A 180 -4.75 -27.75 10.94
N GLN A 181 -5.61 -27.19 11.78
CA GLN A 181 -6.89 -27.79 12.10
C GLN A 181 -7.85 -27.30 11.03
N GLN A 182 -8.15 -28.17 10.06
CA GLN A 182 -9.08 -27.97 8.94
C GLN A 182 -9.24 -26.51 8.52
N LEU A 183 -8.40 -26.07 7.58
CA LEU A 183 -8.60 -24.77 6.93
C LEU A 183 -10.09 -24.67 6.55
N PRO A 184 -10.80 -23.59 6.92
CA PRO A 184 -12.16 -23.39 6.47
C PRO A 184 -12.18 -23.50 4.94
N LYS A 185 -13.31 -23.94 4.37
CA LYS A 185 -13.50 -24.03 2.92
C LYS A 185 -12.92 -22.76 2.27
N PRO A 186 -12.08 -22.88 1.21
CA PRO A 186 -11.43 -21.71 0.62
C PRO A 186 -12.46 -20.63 0.34
N ALA A 187 -12.33 -19.51 1.05
CA ALA A 187 -13.15 -18.35 0.81
C ALA A 187 -12.54 -17.60 -0.39
N THR A 188 -13.34 -17.37 -1.43
CA THR A 188 -12.90 -16.59 -2.57
C THR A 188 -12.81 -15.12 -2.16
N VAL A 189 -11.59 -14.57 -2.18
CA VAL A 189 -11.35 -13.14 -2.00
C VAL A 189 -11.62 -12.42 -3.32
N GLN A 190 -12.52 -11.44 -3.30
CA GLN A 190 -12.72 -10.53 -4.43
C GLN A 190 -11.74 -9.36 -4.29
N ARG A 191 -10.83 -9.23 -5.26
CA ARG A 191 -9.77 -8.20 -5.26
C ARG A 191 -10.35 -6.79 -5.38
N GLU A 192 -11.48 -6.70 -6.04
CA GLU A 192 -12.28 -5.52 -6.29
C GLU A 192 -12.78 -4.92 -4.97
N VAL A 193 -13.43 -5.77 -4.14
CA VAL A 193 -13.91 -5.41 -2.82
C VAL A 193 -12.74 -5.02 -1.92
N LEU A 194 -11.64 -5.76 -1.96
CA LEU A 194 -10.45 -5.46 -1.18
C LEU A 194 -9.86 -4.09 -1.56
N LEU A 195 -9.69 -3.81 -2.86
CA LEU A 195 -9.16 -2.53 -3.33
C LEU A 195 -10.07 -1.36 -2.94
N ALA A 196 -11.39 -1.50 -3.14
CA ALA A 196 -12.36 -0.48 -2.78
C ALA A 196 -12.32 -0.13 -1.28
N ASN A 197 -12.23 -1.15 -0.42
CA ASN A 197 -12.10 -0.97 1.02
C ASN A 197 -10.77 -0.32 1.40
N ILE A 198 -9.66 -0.75 0.80
CA ILE A 198 -8.33 -0.16 1.03
C ILE A 198 -8.36 1.35 0.74
N LEU A 199 -8.88 1.76 -0.41
CA LEU A 199 -8.90 3.17 -0.83
C LEU A 199 -9.84 4.01 0.03
N THR A 200 -10.99 3.45 0.41
CA THR A 200 -11.96 4.10 1.32
C THR A 200 -11.33 4.37 2.68
N ILE A 201 -10.70 3.37 3.29
CA ILE A 201 -10.05 3.51 4.60
C ILE A 201 -8.85 4.46 4.50
N PHE A 202 -8.04 4.32 3.44
CA PHE A 202 -6.88 5.19 3.22
C PHE A 202 -7.28 6.65 3.13
N GLU A 203 -8.36 7.01 2.40
CA GLU A 203 -8.81 8.39 2.29
C GLU A 203 -9.21 8.98 3.65
N GLN A 204 -9.86 8.18 4.51
CA GLN A 204 -10.23 8.59 5.87
C GLN A 204 -8.99 8.83 6.74
N LEU A 205 -8.07 7.86 6.77
CA LEU A 205 -6.83 7.96 7.56
C LEU A 205 -5.93 9.09 7.04
N LEU A 206 -5.90 9.32 5.73
CA LEU A 206 -5.16 10.42 5.12
C LEU A 206 -5.73 11.77 5.55
N SER A 207 -7.05 11.89 5.67
CA SER A 207 -7.69 13.10 6.21
C SER A 207 -7.27 13.35 7.66
N THR A 208 -7.27 12.33 8.52
CA THR A 208 -6.76 12.44 9.89
C THR A 208 -5.29 12.87 9.92
N LEU A 209 -4.43 12.26 9.10
CA LEU A 209 -3.02 12.65 9.00
C LEU A 209 -2.87 14.12 8.55
N ALA A 210 -3.68 14.56 7.60
CA ALA A 210 -3.61 15.92 7.06
C ALA A 210 -4.09 16.99 8.03
N VAL A 211 -5.10 16.69 8.87
CA VAL A 211 -5.66 17.65 9.82
C VAL A 211 -4.91 17.59 11.16
N GLU A 212 -4.79 16.39 11.73
CA GLU A 212 -4.38 16.19 13.13
C GLU A 212 -2.94 15.67 13.26
N GLY A 213 -2.33 15.25 12.15
CA GLY A 213 -1.03 14.58 12.15
C GLY A 213 -1.13 13.10 12.51
N PHE A 214 0.01 12.47 12.76
CA PHE A 214 0.05 11.01 12.98
C PHE A 214 -0.33 10.59 14.41
N GLY A 215 -0.38 11.52 15.36
CA GLY A 215 -0.66 11.25 16.78
C GLY A 215 -1.87 10.35 17.02
N PRO A 216 -3.07 10.69 16.49
CA PRO A 216 -4.28 9.87 16.65
C PRO A 216 -4.20 8.47 16.03
N LEU A 217 -3.34 8.27 15.03
CA LEU A 217 -3.20 7.00 14.30
C LEU A 217 -2.11 6.10 14.88
N ARG A 218 -1.26 6.65 15.75
CA ARG A 218 -0.06 5.97 16.25
C ARG A 218 -0.37 4.68 16.97
N GLN A 219 -1.34 4.68 17.87
CA GLN A 219 -1.64 3.48 18.65
C GLN A 219 -2.14 2.35 17.76
N SER A 220 -3.11 2.62 16.88
CA SER A 220 -3.64 1.64 15.93
C SER A 220 -2.55 1.07 15.01
N TYR A 221 -1.58 1.89 14.59
CA TYR A 221 -0.43 1.42 13.83
C TYR A 221 0.48 0.49 14.65
N LEU A 222 0.80 0.86 15.89
CA LEU A 222 1.64 0.06 16.80
C LEU A 222 0.95 -1.22 17.31
N ASP A 223 -0.38 -1.25 17.36
CA ASP A 223 -1.13 -2.46 17.66
C ASP A 223 -1.09 -3.44 16.47
N ALA A 224 -1.06 -2.89 15.26
CA ALA A 224 -1.03 -3.67 14.02
C ALA A 224 0.37 -4.13 13.59
N TRP A 225 1.47 -3.60 14.12
CA TRP A 225 2.82 -3.97 13.67
C TRP A 225 3.43 -5.17 14.42
N LEU A 226 4.59 -5.65 13.98
CA LEU A 226 5.30 -6.80 14.55
C LEU A 226 6.39 -6.47 15.59
N HIS A 227 6.73 -5.19 15.77
CA HIS A 227 8.04 -4.84 16.34
C HIS A 227 8.01 -4.37 17.80
N SER A 228 6.85 -4.29 18.44
CA SER A 228 6.73 -3.84 19.83
C SER A 228 7.55 -4.73 20.78
N GLY A 229 8.53 -4.13 21.47
CA GLY A 229 9.36 -4.84 22.43
C GLY A 229 10.41 -5.76 21.80
N GLN A 230 10.58 -5.71 20.49
CA GLN A 230 11.56 -6.55 19.79
C GLN A 230 12.98 -6.19 20.23
N GLN A 231 13.75 -7.20 20.62
CA GLN A 231 15.17 -7.06 20.89
C GLN A 231 15.94 -7.05 19.57
N VAL A 232 16.82 -6.07 19.41
CA VAL A 232 17.69 -5.95 18.23
C VAL A 232 19.11 -5.59 18.65
N THR A 233 20.09 -6.09 17.91
CA THR A 233 21.50 -5.75 18.08
C THR A 233 21.91 -4.74 17.03
N LEU A 234 22.31 -3.54 17.45
CA LEU A 234 22.94 -2.54 16.60
C LEU A 234 24.44 -2.83 16.54
N VAL A 235 24.95 -3.07 15.34
CA VAL A 235 26.39 -3.24 15.09
C VAL A 235 26.94 -1.96 14.47
N GLU A 236 27.93 -1.35 15.12
CA GLU A 236 28.65 -0.17 14.64
C GLU A 236 30.13 -0.53 14.36
N GLY A 237 30.62 -0.25 13.16
CA GLY A 237 31.98 -0.60 12.71
C GLY A 237 32.08 -1.92 11.95
N GLU A 238 33.29 -2.31 11.55
CA GLU A 238 33.57 -3.53 10.79
C GLU A 238 34.62 -4.44 11.45
N GLY A 239 34.51 -5.74 11.17
CA GLY A 239 35.48 -6.75 11.61
C GLY A 239 35.53 -6.93 13.13
N GLN A 240 36.72 -7.21 13.67
CA GLN A 240 36.93 -7.43 15.11
C GLN A 240 36.78 -6.15 15.96
N ALA A 241 36.68 -4.97 15.34
CA ALA A 241 36.53 -3.68 16.02
C ALA A 241 35.06 -3.21 16.09
N ALA A 242 34.11 -4.02 15.61
CA ALA A 242 32.70 -3.67 15.66
C ALA A 242 32.18 -3.68 17.11
N SER A 243 31.54 -2.60 17.52
CA SER A 243 30.82 -2.54 18.79
C SER A 243 29.37 -2.96 18.61
N GLU A 244 28.87 -3.75 19.54
CA GLU A 244 27.49 -4.21 19.56
C GLU A 244 26.71 -3.56 20.71
N VAL A 245 25.53 -3.03 20.40
CA VAL A 245 24.62 -2.45 21.38
C VAL A 245 23.30 -3.18 21.32
N GLN A 246 22.88 -3.75 22.45
CA GLN A 246 21.56 -4.37 22.59
C GLN A 246 20.50 -3.28 22.79
N LEU A 247 19.46 -3.32 21.96
CA LEU A 247 18.38 -2.36 21.95
C LEU A 247 17.02 -3.06 22.01
N THR A 248 16.04 -2.40 22.60
CA THR A 248 14.62 -2.77 22.56
C THR A 248 13.86 -1.78 21.70
N VAL A 249 13.15 -2.25 20.67
CA VAL A 249 12.25 -1.44 19.86
C VAL A 249 11.05 -0.98 20.70
N ARG A 250 10.79 0.32 20.71
CA ARG A 250 9.71 0.96 21.50
C ARG A 250 8.62 1.59 20.65
N GLY A 251 8.84 1.78 19.36
CA GLY A 251 7.84 2.38 18.49
C GLY A 251 8.49 3.17 17.36
N ILE A 252 7.89 4.32 17.08
CA ILE A 252 8.34 5.24 16.05
C ILE A 252 8.50 6.65 16.61
N THR A 253 9.53 7.35 16.14
CA THR A 253 9.83 8.72 16.54
C THR A 253 8.82 9.71 15.95
N SER A 254 8.89 10.97 16.36
CA SER A 254 8.05 12.04 15.81
C SER A 254 8.34 12.34 14.33
N THR A 255 9.53 11.99 13.85
CA THR A 255 9.96 12.10 12.44
C THR A 255 9.64 10.85 11.62
N GLY A 256 9.10 9.81 12.28
CA GLY A 256 8.66 8.59 11.62
C GLY A 256 9.77 7.56 11.42
N TYR A 257 10.87 7.59 12.16
CA TYR A 257 11.87 6.53 12.15
C TYR A 257 11.65 5.53 13.29
N LEU A 258 12.33 4.39 13.24
CA LEU A 258 12.20 3.37 14.28
C LEU A 258 12.88 3.84 15.57
N LEU A 259 12.13 3.87 16.67
CA LEU A 259 12.63 4.21 18.00
C LEU A 259 13.02 2.93 18.74
N ALA A 260 14.28 2.86 19.17
CA ALA A 260 14.79 1.82 20.04
C ALA A 260 15.48 2.43 21.27
N VAL A 261 15.56 1.68 22.36
CA VAL A 261 16.23 2.12 23.60
C VAL A 261 17.18 1.04 24.11
N ASP A 262 18.30 1.42 24.69
CA ASP A 262 19.19 0.47 25.35
C ASP A 262 18.80 0.21 26.82
N ALA A 263 19.58 -0.64 27.51
CA ALA A 263 19.38 -0.95 28.93
C ALA A 263 19.55 0.26 29.86
N ALA A 264 20.27 1.30 29.44
CA ALA A 264 20.45 2.55 30.18
C ALA A 264 19.32 3.57 29.90
N GLY A 265 18.36 3.24 29.04
CA GLY A 265 17.27 4.13 28.64
C GLY A 265 17.67 5.18 27.61
N ARG A 266 18.84 5.06 26.98
CA ARG A 266 19.26 5.97 25.90
C ARG A 266 18.47 5.62 24.63
N SER A 267 17.93 6.64 23.98
CA SER A 267 17.13 6.49 22.75
C SER A 267 18.01 6.49 21.50
N PHE A 268 17.66 5.63 20.56
CA PHE A 268 18.28 5.47 19.25
C PHE A 268 17.21 5.59 18.17
N GLU A 269 17.48 6.43 17.18
CA GLU A 269 16.65 6.57 15.98
C GLU A 269 17.29 5.77 14.83
N LEU A 270 16.57 4.78 14.29
CA LEU A 270 17.07 3.87 13.27
C LEU A 270 16.38 4.13 11.91
N HIS A 271 17.19 4.45 10.90
CA HIS A 271 16.75 4.80 9.55
C HIS A 271 16.77 3.59 8.60
N PRO A 272 15.81 3.44 7.67
CA PRO A 272 15.77 2.30 6.74
C PRO A 272 16.81 2.39 5.63
N ASP A 273 17.16 3.61 5.21
CA ASP A 273 18.17 3.83 4.17
C ASP A 273 19.58 3.87 4.75
N GLY A 274 19.71 4.30 6.01
CA GLY A 274 20.97 4.30 6.76
C GLY A 274 21.30 2.99 7.46
N ASN A 275 20.38 2.02 7.52
CA ASN A 275 20.61 0.72 8.16
C ASN A 275 20.14 -0.45 7.28
N SER A 276 20.87 -1.56 7.35
CA SER A 276 20.39 -2.88 6.96
C SER A 276 19.67 -3.51 8.15
N LEU A 277 18.42 -3.90 7.97
CA LEU A 277 17.53 -4.38 9.04
C LEU A 277 17.08 -5.81 8.73
N ASP A 278 17.59 -6.77 9.49
CA ASP A 278 17.11 -8.15 9.49
C ASP A 278 16.34 -8.38 10.79
N PHE A 279 15.08 -7.92 10.82
CA PHE A 279 14.23 -8.04 12.00
C PHE A 279 14.05 -9.50 12.44
N PHE A 280 13.95 -10.45 11.51
CA PHE A 280 13.75 -11.85 11.90
C PHE A 280 14.97 -12.46 12.60
N LYS A 281 16.17 -11.94 12.31
CA LYS A 281 17.39 -12.27 13.06
C LYS A 281 17.73 -11.28 14.18
N GLY A 282 16.89 -10.27 14.40
CA GLY A 282 17.13 -9.22 15.39
C GLY A 282 18.40 -8.39 15.12
N LEU A 283 18.79 -8.20 13.85
CA LEU A 283 20.06 -7.57 13.49
C LEU A 283 19.85 -6.23 12.79
N VAL A 284 20.57 -5.20 13.25
CA VAL A 284 20.62 -3.86 12.65
C VAL A 284 22.08 -3.50 12.37
N ARG A 285 22.41 -3.16 11.13
CA ARG A 285 23.76 -2.70 10.75
C ARG A 285 23.67 -1.34 10.08
N ARG A 286 24.51 -0.38 10.47
CA ARG A 286 24.62 0.87 9.70
C ARG A 286 25.21 0.59 8.33
N LYS A 287 24.61 1.18 7.29
CA LYS A 287 25.21 1.22 5.96
C LYS A 287 26.28 2.31 5.96
N LEU A 288 27.45 2.00 5.43
CA LEU A 288 28.47 3.00 5.19
C LEU A 288 27.99 3.95 4.08
N PRO A 289 28.28 5.26 4.17
CA PRO A 289 28.11 6.13 3.02
C PRO A 289 28.97 5.62 1.85
N PRO A 290 28.51 5.81 0.60
CA PRO A 290 29.24 5.40 -0.59
C PRO A 290 30.61 6.08 -0.71
#